data_AF-A0A6P4YF29-F1
#
_entry.id   AF-A0A6P4YF29-F1
#
_cell.length_a   1.000
_cell.length_b   1.000
_cell.length_c   1.000
_cell.angle_alpha   90.00
_cell.angle_beta   90.00
_cell.angle_gamma   90.00
#
_symmetry.space_group_name_H-M   'P 1'
#
loop_
_entity.id
_entity.type
_entity.pdbx_description
1 polymer ?
#
loop_
_entity_poly.entity_id
_entity_poly.type
_entity_poly.pdbx_seq_one_letter_code
_entity_poly.pdbx_strand_id
1 'polypeptide(L)'
;MLVWHLQKLVTIFTYCGICVSDTKASVKLSAIITKKSLLKDIRKLSPKYQTAHLEAFHSTINHFAPKWAAFFYMGMLSRLHLAALHHNENCGRGQARNKDGERIYKIRYKKFKKSCTVQAVQGSCTFDYVTELTEEAVRLCEEAIVDDDLMEIPPTLTSTSGADRLDKEAAIQAHRTRFSIDE
;
A
#
# COMPACT_ATOMS: atom_id res chain seq x y z
N MET A 1 -12.55 -10.16 4.88
CA MET A 1 -13.97 -10.57 4.84
C MET A 1 -14.30 -11.71 3.88
N LEU A 2 -14.09 -11.62 2.56
CA LEU A 2 -14.48 -12.70 1.61
C LEU A 2 -13.82 -14.08 1.83
N VAL A 3 -12.57 -14.15 2.30
CA VAL A 3 -11.90 -15.43 2.64
C VAL A 3 -12.53 -16.07 3.89
N TRP A 4 -12.92 -15.26 4.87
CA TRP A 4 -13.66 -15.73 6.04
C TRP A 4 -15.07 -16.22 5.65
N HIS A 5 -15.73 -15.56 4.70
CA HIS A 5 -17.02 -16.01 4.20
C HIS A 5 -16.94 -17.25 3.32
N LEU A 6 -15.92 -17.41 2.49
CA LEU A 6 -15.74 -18.63 1.68
C LEU A 6 -15.26 -19.82 2.51
N GLN A 7 -14.41 -19.59 3.51
CA GLN A 7 -13.99 -20.63 4.43
C GLN A 7 -15.15 -21.01 5.36
N LYS A 8 -15.94 -20.04 5.84
CA LYS A 8 -17.23 -20.33 6.48
C LYS A 8 -18.21 -21.02 5.54
N LEU A 9 -18.30 -20.67 4.26
CA LEU A 9 -19.19 -21.35 3.30
C LEU A 9 -18.74 -22.80 3.05
N VAL A 10 -17.45 -23.07 2.93
CA VAL A 10 -16.92 -24.44 2.82
C VAL A 10 -17.14 -25.21 4.11
N THR A 11 -16.93 -24.59 5.28
CA THR A 11 -17.22 -25.20 6.59
C THR A 11 -18.71 -25.42 6.80
N ILE A 12 -19.58 -24.49 6.40
CA ILE A 12 -21.05 -24.59 6.38
C ILE A 12 -21.47 -25.69 5.41
N PHE A 13 -20.86 -25.81 4.23
CA PHE A 13 -21.13 -26.90 3.29
C PHE A 13 -20.77 -28.27 3.87
N THR A 14 -19.70 -28.38 4.67
CA THR A 14 -19.34 -29.61 5.38
C THR A 14 -20.17 -29.89 6.65
N TYR A 15 -20.70 -28.87 7.35
CA TYR A 15 -21.45 -29.03 8.60
C TYR A 15 -22.98 -29.01 8.44
N CYS A 16 -23.50 -28.46 7.33
CA CYS A 16 -24.94 -28.23 7.13
C CYS A 16 -25.64 -29.32 6.29
N GLY A 17 -24.95 -30.39 5.87
CA GLY A 17 -25.58 -31.49 5.12
C GLY A 17 -26.22 -31.08 3.78
N ILE A 18 -25.88 -29.91 3.22
CA ILE A 18 -26.51 -29.38 1.99
C ILE A 18 -26.06 -30.16 0.74
N CYS A 19 -24.93 -30.87 0.78
CA CYS A 19 -24.60 -31.87 -0.22
C CYS A 19 -25.28 -33.20 0.15
N VAL A 20 -26.58 -33.30 -0.09
CA VAL A 20 -27.27 -34.60 -0.10
C VAL A 20 -26.60 -35.47 -1.14
N SER A 21 -25.99 -36.57 -0.68
CA SER A 21 -25.13 -37.46 -1.45
C SER A 21 -25.93 -38.55 -2.17
N ASP A 22 -27.00 -38.18 -2.88
CA ASP A 22 -27.92 -39.16 -3.47
C ASP A 22 -27.75 -39.34 -4.99
N THR A 23 -26.98 -38.47 -5.66
CA THR A 23 -26.76 -38.57 -7.11
C THR A 23 -25.27 -38.71 -7.47
N LYS A 24 -24.98 -39.53 -8.50
CA LYS A 24 -23.61 -39.70 -9.03
C LYS A 24 -22.94 -38.38 -9.44
N ALA A 25 -23.74 -37.39 -9.86
CA ALA A 25 -23.25 -36.06 -10.20
C ALA A 25 -22.77 -35.28 -8.96
N SER A 26 -23.53 -35.33 -7.85
CA SER A 26 -23.19 -34.68 -6.58
C SER A 26 -21.86 -35.18 -6.00
N VAL A 27 -21.65 -36.51 -6.02
CA VAL A 27 -20.42 -37.13 -5.52
C VAL A 27 -19.20 -36.70 -6.34
N LYS A 28 -19.31 -36.69 -7.67
CA LYS A 28 -18.22 -36.24 -8.56
C LYS A 28 -17.91 -34.76 -8.36
N LEU A 29 -18.94 -33.93 -8.20
CA LEU A 29 -18.77 -32.49 -7.96
C LEU A 29 -18.07 -32.22 -6.62
N SER A 30 -18.47 -32.92 -5.55
CA SER A 30 -17.82 -32.81 -4.24
C SER A 30 -16.34 -33.22 -4.29
N ALA A 31 -16.02 -34.29 -5.01
CA ALA A 31 -14.63 -34.73 -5.20
C ALA A 31 -13.77 -33.68 -5.93
N ILE A 32 -14.35 -32.96 -6.90
CA ILE A 32 -13.66 -31.89 -7.65
C ILE A 32 -13.46 -30.65 -6.75
N ILE A 33 -14.50 -30.22 -6.03
CA ILE A 33 -14.46 -29.00 -5.20
C ILE A 33 -13.52 -29.17 -4.00
N THR A 34 -13.42 -30.38 -3.44
CA THR A 34 -12.57 -30.68 -2.27
C THR A 34 -11.10 -30.97 -2.66
N LYS A 35 -10.76 -30.96 -3.96
CA LYS A 35 -9.41 -31.27 -4.43
C LYS A 35 -8.39 -30.25 -3.88
N LYS A 36 -7.33 -30.75 -3.24
CA LYS A 36 -6.27 -29.92 -2.62
C LYS A 36 -5.64 -28.91 -3.58
N SER A 37 -5.49 -29.25 -4.87
CA SER A 37 -4.96 -28.33 -5.89
C SER A 37 -5.91 -27.16 -6.12
N LEU A 38 -7.21 -27.43 -6.27
CA LEU A 38 -8.23 -26.41 -6.47
C LEU A 38 -8.32 -25.48 -5.26
N LEU A 39 -8.31 -26.02 -4.04
CA LEU A 39 -8.31 -25.21 -2.82
C LEU A 39 -7.05 -24.32 -2.72
N LYS A 40 -5.88 -24.84 -3.12
CA LYS A 40 -4.63 -24.06 -3.16
C LYS A 40 -4.68 -22.95 -4.20
N ASP A 41 -5.30 -23.21 -5.34
CA ASP A 41 -5.44 -22.23 -6.42
C ASP A 41 -6.53 -21.21 -6.11
N ILE A 42 -7.66 -21.59 -5.51
CA ILE A 42 -8.70 -20.66 -5.00
C ILE A 42 -8.11 -19.66 -3.99
N ARG A 43 -7.21 -20.12 -3.10
CA ARG A 43 -6.48 -19.22 -2.18
C ARG A 43 -5.62 -18.19 -2.92
N LYS A 44 -5.10 -18.54 -4.10
CA LYS A 44 -4.30 -17.64 -4.95
C LYS A 44 -5.14 -16.83 -5.94
N LEU A 45 -6.34 -17.29 -6.28
CA LEU A 45 -7.30 -16.62 -7.17
C LEU A 45 -7.92 -15.39 -6.52
N SER A 46 -7.86 -15.28 -5.19
CA SER A 46 -8.31 -14.10 -4.47
C SER A 46 -7.52 -12.86 -4.96
N PRO A 47 -8.18 -11.90 -5.64
CA PRO A 47 -7.55 -10.62 -6.05
C PRO A 47 -7.19 -9.74 -4.85
N LYS A 48 -7.65 -10.12 -3.66
CA LYS A 48 -7.65 -9.36 -2.41
C LYS A 48 -6.25 -9.02 -1.86
N TYR A 49 -5.19 -9.63 -2.39
CA TYR A 49 -3.79 -9.37 -2.01
C TYR A 49 -2.94 -8.91 -3.19
N GLN A 50 -3.53 -8.29 -4.22
CA GLN A 50 -2.72 -7.58 -5.21
C GLN A 50 -2.25 -6.25 -4.60
N THR A 51 -1.22 -6.34 -3.76
CA THR A 51 -0.58 -5.19 -3.10
C THR A 51 0.24 -4.36 -4.05
N ALA A 52 0.47 -4.80 -5.30
CA ALA A 52 1.30 -4.10 -6.27
C ALA A 52 0.92 -2.61 -6.43
N HIS A 53 -0.38 -2.29 -6.46
CA HIS A 53 -0.83 -0.91 -6.56
C HIS A 53 -0.58 -0.10 -5.27
N LEU A 54 -0.81 -0.71 -4.10
CA LEU A 54 -0.53 -0.11 -2.80
C LEU A 54 0.98 0.09 -2.59
N GLU A 55 1.79 -0.89 -2.99
CA GLU A 55 3.26 -0.83 -2.98
C GLU A 55 3.78 0.27 -3.90
N ALA A 56 3.19 0.41 -5.09
CA ALA A 56 3.52 1.51 -5.99
C ALA A 56 3.22 2.87 -5.35
N PHE A 57 2.05 3.04 -4.73
CA PHE A 57 1.69 4.27 -4.03
C PHE A 57 2.64 4.56 -2.85
N HIS A 58 2.98 3.56 -2.04
CA HIS A 58 3.97 3.72 -0.97
C HIS A 58 5.35 4.10 -1.50
N SER A 59 5.76 3.56 -2.65
CA SER A 59 7.00 3.98 -3.31
C SER A 59 6.95 5.46 -3.72
N THR A 60 5.80 5.92 -4.22
CA THR A 60 5.58 7.34 -4.55
C THR A 60 5.68 8.22 -3.31
N ILE A 61 5.03 7.83 -2.21
CA ILE A 61 5.13 8.54 -0.92
C ILE A 61 6.59 8.64 -0.47
N ASN A 62 7.35 7.54 -0.53
CA ASN A 62 8.75 7.55 -0.11
C ASN A 62 9.62 8.47 -0.99
N HIS A 63 9.25 8.68 -2.25
CA HIS A 63 9.94 9.59 -3.16
C HIS A 63 9.69 11.06 -2.80
N PHE A 64 8.44 11.43 -2.55
CA PHE A 64 8.06 12.83 -2.26
C PHE A 64 8.26 13.22 -0.78
N ALA A 65 8.04 12.30 0.14
CA ALA A 65 8.06 12.52 1.59
C ALA A 65 8.95 11.48 2.30
N PRO A 66 10.27 11.49 2.04
CA PRO A 66 11.17 10.52 2.65
C PRO A 66 11.28 10.74 4.17
N LYS A 67 11.25 9.64 4.93
CA LYS A 67 11.29 9.64 6.41
C LYS A 67 12.46 10.41 7.02
N TRP A 68 13.61 10.46 6.34
CA TRP A 68 14.82 11.12 6.85
C TRP A 68 14.80 12.64 6.67
N ALA A 69 13.96 13.16 5.79
CA ALA A 69 13.83 14.59 5.61
C ALA A 69 12.81 15.11 6.62
N ALA A 70 13.32 15.55 7.77
CA ALA A 70 12.50 16.11 8.83
C ALA A 70 12.00 17.50 8.42
N PHE A 71 10.70 17.60 8.12
CA PHE A 71 10.03 18.87 7.84
C PHE A 71 8.93 19.14 8.87
N PHE A 72 8.55 20.41 9.01
CA PHE A 72 7.35 20.82 9.74
C PHE A 72 6.12 20.06 9.23
N TYR A 73 5.13 19.86 10.11
CA TYR A 73 3.91 19.11 9.83
C TYR A 73 3.25 19.52 8.51
N MET A 74 3.07 20.83 8.30
CA MET A 74 2.49 21.37 7.06
C MET A 74 3.32 21.02 5.82
N GLY A 75 4.64 21.13 5.89
CA GLY A 75 5.52 20.75 4.79
C GLY A 75 5.50 19.24 4.48
N MET A 76 5.22 18.39 5.47
CA MET A 76 5.00 16.96 5.25
C MET A 76 3.62 16.68 4.63
N LEU A 77 2.57 17.36 5.10
CA LEU A 77 1.23 17.25 4.51
C LEU A 77 1.22 17.66 3.05
N SER A 78 1.80 18.81 2.69
CA SER A 78 1.87 19.28 1.31
C SER A 78 2.56 18.26 0.39
N ARG A 79 3.65 17.63 0.86
CA ARG A 79 4.36 16.57 0.11
C ARG A 79 3.53 15.31 -0.05
N LEU A 80 2.77 14.92 0.97
CA LEU A 80 1.83 13.79 0.87
C LEU A 80 0.71 14.08 -0.13
N HIS A 81 0.18 15.30 -0.15
CA HIS A 81 -0.80 15.73 -1.16
C HIS A 81 -0.22 15.69 -2.57
N LEU A 82 1.01 16.20 -2.77
CA LEU A 82 1.72 16.09 -4.04
C LEU A 82 1.93 14.64 -4.49
N ALA A 83 2.29 13.75 -3.56
CA ALA A 83 2.42 12.32 -3.85
C ALA A 83 1.09 11.70 -4.30
N ALA A 84 -0.02 12.09 -3.67
CA ALA A 84 -1.35 11.64 -4.03
C ALA A 84 -1.77 12.15 -5.42
N LEU A 85 -1.58 13.43 -5.71
CA LEU A 85 -1.85 14.02 -7.04
C LEU A 85 -1.02 13.31 -8.12
N HIS A 86 0.28 13.16 -7.90
CA HIS A 86 1.17 12.45 -8.83
C HIS A 86 0.69 11.02 -9.08
N HIS A 87 0.31 10.30 -8.02
CA HIS A 87 -0.18 8.93 -8.13
C HIS A 87 -1.51 8.84 -8.88
N ASN A 88 -2.46 9.75 -8.60
CA ASN A 88 -3.76 9.78 -9.25
C ASN A 88 -3.63 9.98 -10.76
N GLU A 89 -2.75 10.88 -11.18
CA GLU A 89 -2.49 11.12 -12.61
C GLU A 89 -1.77 9.94 -13.27
N ASN A 90 -0.82 9.31 -12.57
CA ASN A 90 0.11 8.35 -13.19
C ASN A 90 -0.21 6.86 -12.94
N CYS A 91 -1.22 6.53 -12.11
CA CYS A 91 -1.58 5.16 -11.73
C CYS A 91 -2.07 4.30 -12.92
N GLY A 92 -2.76 4.90 -13.87
CA GLY A 92 -3.43 4.20 -14.98
C GLY A 92 -2.68 4.22 -16.31
N ARG A 93 -1.39 4.58 -16.32
CA ARG A 93 -0.67 4.84 -17.57
C ARG A 93 -0.67 3.65 -18.53
N GLY A 94 -1.01 3.95 -19.77
CA GLY A 94 -0.94 3.00 -20.88
C GLY A 94 0.48 2.48 -21.13
N GLN A 95 0.56 1.39 -21.87
CA GLN A 95 1.85 0.82 -22.29
C GLN A 95 2.59 1.77 -23.25
N ALA A 96 3.89 1.94 -23.03
CA ALA A 96 4.76 2.74 -23.88
C ALA A 96 4.78 2.18 -25.31
N ARG A 97 4.86 3.11 -26.27
CA ARG A 97 4.99 2.80 -27.70
C ARG A 97 6.30 3.36 -28.25
N ASN A 98 6.93 2.64 -29.16
CA ASN A 98 8.10 3.11 -29.89
C ASN A 98 7.70 4.16 -30.95
N LYS A 99 8.67 4.80 -31.61
CA LYS A 99 8.46 5.74 -32.73
C LYS A 99 7.61 5.13 -33.85
N ASP A 100 7.74 3.82 -34.05
CA ASP A 100 6.98 3.05 -35.05
C ASP A 100 5.57 2.65 -34.56
N GLY A 101 5.16 3.07 -33.35
CA GLY A 101 3.87 2.76 -32.75
C GLY A 101 3.77 1.40 -32.05
N GLU A 102 4.83 0.60 -32.09
CA GLU A 102 4.87 -0.73 -31.48
C GLU A 102 4.96 -0.70 -29.94
N ARG A 103 4.32 -1.67 -29.28
CA ARG A 103 4.31 -1.77 -27.81
C ARG A 103 5.67 -2.21 -27.25
N ILE A 104 6.16 -1.50 -26.25
CA ILE A 104 7.46 -1.77 -25.63
C ILE A 104 7.32 -2.78 -24.49
N TYR A 105 8.18 -3.79 -24.48
CA TYR A 105 8.24 -4.83 -23.46
C TYR A 105 9.63 -4.92 -22.81
N LYS A 106 9.66 -5.30 -21.53
CA LYS A 106 10.89 -5.57 -20.78
C LYS A 106 10.91 -7.02 -20.34
N ILE A 107 12.00 -7.72 -20.64
CA ILE A 107 12.22 -9.09 -20.19
C ILE A 107 12.83 -9.06 -18.79
N ARG A 108 12.20 -9.73 -17.83
CA ARG A 108 12.73 -9.96 -16.48
C ARG A 108 13.09 -11.42 -16.29
N TYR A 109 14.35 -11.69 -15.96
CA TYR A 109 14.84 -13.04 -15.68
C TYR A 109 14.69 -13.39 -14.20
N LYS A 110 14.13 -14.57 -13.92
CA LYS A 110 14.03 -15.12 -12.57
C LYS A 110 15.31 -15.88 -12.24
N LYS A 111 16.17 -15.30 -11.39
CA LYS A 111 17.47 -15.89 -10.99
C LYS A 111 17.36 -17.36 -10.56
N PHE A 112 16.31 -17.70 -9.80
CA PHE A 112 16.11 -19.06 -9.28
C PHE A 112 15.57 -20.07 -10.31
N LYS A 113 14.80 -19.63 -11.32
CA LYS A 113 14.03 -20.55 -12.19
C LYS A 113 14.55 -20.67 -13.63
N LYS A 114 15.73 -20.14 -13.97
CA LYS A 114 16.29 -20.07 -15.35
C LYS A 114 15.22 -19.78 -16.42
N SER A 115 14.26 -18.92 -16.08
CA SER A 115 13.07 -18.61 -16.88
C SER A 115 12.87 -17.11 -16.91
N CYS A 116 12.26 -16.62 -17.99
CA CYS A 116 11.98 -15.21 -18.18
C CYS A 116 10.48 -14.93 -18.12
N THR A 117 10.15 -13.70 -17.75
CA THR A 117 8.80 -13.14 -17.85
C THR A 117 8.86 -11.84 -18.62
N VAL A 118 7.96 -11.66 -19.58
CA VAL A 118 7.83 -10.42 -20.35
C VAL A 118 6.86 -9.51 -19.62
N GLN A 119 7.24 -8.24 -19.42
CA GLN A 119 6.42 -7.22 -18.76
C GLN A 119 6.21 -6.03 -19.69
N ALA A 120 4.99 -5.52 -19.74
CA ALA A 120 4.68 -4.27 -20.44
C ALA A 120 5.38 -3.10 -19.73
N VAL A 121 6.06 -2.23 -20.50
CA VAL A 121 6.66 -1.00 -19.98
C VAL A 121 5.61 0.10 -20.03
N GLN A 122 5.37 0.81 -18.93
CA GLN A 122 4.44 1.95 -18.92
C GLN A 122 5.07 3.16 -19.63
N GLY A 123 4.21 4.03 -20.19
CA GLY A 123 4.62 5.29 -20.81
C GLY A 123 5.36 6.24 -19.85
N SER A 124 5.79 7.40 -20.36
CA SER A 124 6.36 8.48 -19.54
C SER A 124 5.38 8.97 -18.48
N CYS A 125 5.87 9.54 -17.38
CA CYS A 125 5.00 10.22 -16.42
C CYS A 125 4.54 11.56 -17.01
N THR A 126 3.35 11.98 -16.64
CA THR A 126 2.86 13.35 -16.85
C THR A 126 2.91 14.11 -15.52
N PHE A 127 2.95 15.44 -15.61
CA PHE A 127 3.10 16.34 -14.48
C PHE A 127 2.16 17.55 -14.63
N ASP A 128 0.99 17.35 -15.23
CA ASP A 128 0.09 18.45 -15.57
C ASP A 128 -0.43 19.10 -14.28
N TYR A 129 -0.65 18.31 -13.23
CA TYR A 129 -0.96 18.79 -11.88
C TYR A 129 0.05 19.81 -11.32
N VAL A 130 1.32 19.76 -11.73
CA VAL A 130 2.35 20.69 -11.25
C VAL A 130 2.10 22.06 -11.87
N THR A 131 1.84 22.11 -13.17
CA THR A 131 1.56 23.35 -13.90
C THR A 131 0.34 24.05 -13.31
N GLU A 132 -0.78 23.31 -13.17
CA GLU A 132 -2.02 23.83 -12.58
C GLU A 132 -1.79 24.37 -11.16
N LEU A 133 -1.07 23.61 -10.32
CA LEU A 133 -0.79 24.02 -8.94
C LEU A 133 0.13 25.25 -8.87
N THR A 134 1.09 25.37 -9.78
CA THR A 134 1.98 26.54 -9.82
C THR A 134 1.26 27.80 -10.28
N GLU A 135 0.38 27.70 -11.27
CA GLU A 135 -0.44 28.83 -11.74
C GLU A 135 -1.38 29.30 -10.63
N GLU A 136 -2.01 28.37 -9.92
CA GLU A 136 -2.85 28.65 -8.76
C GLU A 136 -2.06 29.34 -7.63
N ALA A 137 -0.87 28.82 -7.30
CA ALA A 137 -0.03 29.40 -6.26
C ALA A 137 0.42 30.83 -6.59
N VAL A 138 0.72 31.12 -7.86
CA VAL A 138 1.05 32.47 -8.32
C VAL A 138 -0.16 33.39 -8.14
N ARG A 139 -1.36 32.98 -8.55
CA ARG A 139 -2.58 33.78 -8.39
C ARG A 139 -2.85 34.12 -6.93
N LEU A 140 -2.73 33.15 -6.01
CA LEU A 140 -2.93 33.37 -4.58
C LEU A 140 -1.90 34.35 -3.99
N CYS A 141 -0.66 34.29 -4.46
CA CYS A 141 0.39 35.23 -4.05
C CYS A 141 0.14 36.65 -4.55
N GLU A 142 -0.39 36.81 -5.78
CA GLU A 142 -0.76 38.11 -6.35
C GLU A 142 -1.95 38.75 -5.62
N GLU A 143 -2.94 37.95 -5.24
CA GLU A 143 -4.12 38.39 -4.49
C GLU A 143 -3.84 38.63 -3.00
N ALA A 144 -2.61 38.35 -2.53
CA ALA A 144 -2.18 38.42 -1.12
C ALA A 144 -3.12 37.67 -0.16
N ILE A 145 -3.77 36.61 -0.66
CA ILE A 145 -4.62 35.74 0.14
C ILE A 145 -3.70 34.87 0.99
N VAL A 146 -3.46 35.33 2.22
CA VAL A 146 -2.88 34.48 3.26
C VAL A 146 -4.05 33.76 3.89
N ASP A 147 -4.27 32.52 3.47
CA ASP A 147 -5.23 31.65 4.16
C ASP A 147 -4.68 31.36 5.57
N ASP A 148 -5.16 32.11 6.55
CA ASP A 148 -4.76 31.98 7.97
C ASP A 148 -5.42 30.76 8.64
N ASP A 149 -6.31 30.06 7.92
CA ASP A 149 -6.92 28.79 8.35
C ASP A 149 -5.93 27.62 8.21
N LEU A 150 -4.74 27.77 8.78
CA LEU A 150 -3.81 26.68 8.99
C LEU A 150 -4.48 25.64 9.91
N MET A 151 -4.74 24.44 9.37
CA MET A 151 -5.25 23.31 10.16
C MET A 151 -4.53 23.21 11.51
N GLU A 152 -5.29 22.99 12.58
CA GLU A 152 -4.72 22.79 13.91
C GLU A 152 -3.74 21.60 13.87
N ILE A 153 -2.46 21.88 14.11
CA ILE A 153 -1.41 20.87 14.04
C ILE A 153 -1.63 19.91 15.22
N PRO A 154 -1.89 18.62 14.98
CA PRO A 154 -2.06 17.68 16.08
C PRO A 154 -0.77 17.61 16.91
N PRO A 155 -0.89 17.51 18.25
CA PRO A 155 0.28 17.42 19.11
C PRO A 155 1.12 16.21 18.74
N THR A 156 2.45 16.35 18.81
CA THR A 156 3.35 15.22 18.54
C THR A 156 3.14 14.13 19.58
N LEU A 157 3.40 12.87 19.23
CA LEU A 157 3.26 11.73 20.16
C LEU A 157 4.08 11.92 21.45
N THR A 158 5.20 12.64 21.37
CA THR A 158 6.07 13.00 22.50
C THR A 158 5.53 14.16 23.34
N SER A 159 4.68 15.02 22.77
CA SER A 159 4.01 16.10 23.50
C SER A 159 2.88 15.55 24.37
N THR A 160 2.18 14.52 23.90
CA THR A 160 1.04 13.90 24.61
C THR A 160 1.45 12.95 25.73
N SER A 161 2.69 12.47 25.76
CA SER A 161 3.11 11.50 26.79
C SER A 161 3.25 12.10 28.19
N GLY A 162 3.19 13.42 28.37
CA GLY A 162 3.31 14.10 29.67
C GLY A 162 4.59 13.79 30.45
N ALA A 163 5.46 12.95 29.90
CA ALA A 163 6.72 12.57 30.47
C ALA A 163 7.66 13.76 30.27
N ASP A 164 7.79 14.56 31.32
CA ASP A 164 8.94 15.44 31.46
C ASP A 164 10.18 14.64 31.08
N ARG A 165 11.03 15.29 30.27
CA ARG A 165 12.26 14.67 29.81
C ARG A 165 13.04 14.27 31.04
N LEU A 166 13.09 12.96 31.34
CA LEU A 166 13.74 12.44 32.53
C LEU A 166 15.16 13.00 32.61
N ASP A 167 15.55 13.45 33.79
CA ASP A 167 16.92 13.87 34.01
C ASP A 167 17.88 12.73 33.65
N LYS A 168 19.05 13.09 33.11
CA LYS A 168 19.99 12.13 32.55
C LYS A 168 20.40 11.09 33.59
N GLU A 169 20.57 11.49 34.85
CA GLU A 169 20.97 10.58 35.92
C GLU A 169 19.85 9.61 36.30
N ALA A 170 18.61 10.10 36.39
CA ALA A 170 17.43 9.26 36.64
C ALA A 170 17.22 8.22 35.53
N ALA A 171 17.44 8.60 34.26
CA ALA A 171 17.35 7.69 33.13
C ALA A 171 18.45 6.60 33.15
N ILE A 172 19.68 6.96 33.53
CA ILE A 172 20.79 6.00 33.68
C ILE A 172 20.49 5.01 34.81
N GLN A 173 19.96 5.48 35.93
CA GLN A 173 19.62 4.63 37.07
C GLN A 173 18.50 3.65 36.73
N ALA A 174 17.41 4.11 36.10
CA ALA A 174 16.31 3.26 35.64
C ALA A 174 16.77 2.21 34.61
N HIS A 175 17.73 2.56 33.74
CA HIS A 175 18.31 1.62 32.80
C HIS A 175 19.10 0.52 33.54
N ARG A 176 19.93 0.89 34.53
CA ARG A 176 20.70 -0.07 35.32
C ARG A 176 19.79 -0.99 36.14
N THR A 177 18.76 -0.46 36.80
CA THR A 177 17.84 -1.25 37.62
C THR A 177 16.93 -2.18 36.82
N ARG A 178 16.65 -1.85 35.54
CA ARG A 178 15.89 -2.74 34.64
C ARG A 178 16.65 -4.02 34.29
N PHE A 179 17.98 -3.99 34.29
CA PHE A 179 18.82 -5.13 33.89
C PHE A 179 19.54 -5.82 35.04
N SER A 180 19.42 -5.31 36.27
CA SER A 180 19.78 -6.08 37.47
C SER A 180 18.73 -7.17 37.65
N ILE A 181 19.10 -8.40 37.32
CA ILE A 181 18.39 -9.60 37.75
C ILE A 181 18.72 -9.74 39.24
N ASP A 182 17.70 -9.77 40.10
CA ASP A 182 17.88 -10.10 41.51
C ASP A 182 18.42 -11.55 41.59
N GLU A 183 19.63 -11.71 42.13
CA GLU A 183 20.32 -12.99 42.34
C GLU A 183 19.92 -13.61 43.69
#